data_AF-A0A9E5S1B8-F1
#
_entry.id   AF-A0A9E5S1B8-F1
#
_cell.length_a   1.000
_cell.length_b   1.000
_cell.length_c   1.000
_cell.angle_alpha   90.00
_cell.angle_beta   90.00
_cell.angle_gamma   90.00
#
_symmetry.space_group_name_H-M   'P 1'
#
loop_
_entity.id
_entity.type
_entity.pdbx_description
1 polymer ?
#
loop_
_entity_poly.entity_id
_entity_poly.type
_entity_poly.pdbx_seq_one_letter_code
_entity_poly.pdbx_strand_id
1 'polypeptide(L)'
;MQEATGNEKIVLLSLGSNLGDRLLYLKGALQELQRHESIRLQLVSSVYETDPVGWADQPVFLNIVVQIATSLNPLDLLAVCQDVENRFQRDRTQHWGPRTLDIDLIEYEGVVMDTPELTLPHPHMSEREFVQIPLQEIRGGGVGCSASVRPFISNWYPL
;
A
#
# COMPACT_ATOMS: atom_id res chain seq x y z
N MET A 1 -2.44 27.41 23.22
CA MET A 1 -1.24 26.60 22.95
C MET A 1 -1.21 26.41 21.45
N GLN A 2 -0.20 26.95 20.78
CA GLN A 2 -0.04 26.85 19.33
C GLN A 2 0.51 25.46 19.04
N GLU A 3 -0.30 24.58 18.46
CA GLU A 3 0.15 23.26 17.99
C GLU A 3 0.97 23.47 16.71
N ALA A 4 2.23 23.06 16.75
CA ALA A 4 3.10 23.09 15.59
C ALA A 4 2.57 22.11 14.54
N THR A 5 1.88 22.63 13.52
CA THR A 5 1.60 21.93 12.26
C THR A 5 2.93 21.71 11.54
N GLY A 6 3.69 20.71 11.97
CA GLY A 6 4.84 20.21 11.23
C GLY A 6 4.34 19.68 9.89
N ASN A 7 4.71 20.38 8.82
CA ASN A 7 4.23 20.26 7.44
C ASN A 7 3.95 18.82 6.98
N GLU A 8 2.74 18.32 7.22
CA GLU A 8 2.35 16.97 6.81
C GLU A 8 2.34 16.85 5.29
N LYS A 9 2.76 15.69 4.82
CA LYS A 9 2.89 15.37 3.41
C LYS A 9 1.93 14.27 3.03
N ILE A 10 1.34 14.42 1.86
CA ILE A 10 0.53 13.37 1.26
C ILE A 10 1.45 12.27 0.72
N VAL A 11 1.15 11.02 1.09
CA VAL A 11 1.88 9.84 0.63
C VAL A 11 0.88 8.81 0.13
N LEU A 12 1.25 8.14 -0.96
CA LEU A 12 0.49 7.02 -1.52
C LEU A 12 1.24 5.72 -1.24
N LEU A 13 0.54 4.76 -0.64
CA LEU A 13 1.02 3.42 -0.34
C LEU A 13 0.27 2.38 -1.18
N SER A 14 0.96 1.35 -1.64
CA SER A 14 0.36 0.14 -2.22
C SER A 14 0.43 -0.96 -1.19
N LEU A 15 -0.69 -1.62 -0.90
CA LEU A 15 -0.72 -2.78 -0.01
C LEU A 15 -1.19 -4.01 -0.78
N GLY A 16 -0.50 -5.14 -0.58
CA GLY A 16 -0.78 -6.40 -1.25
C GLY A 16 -0.78 -7.59 -0.29
N SER A 17 -1.64 -8.58 -0.54
CA SER A 17 -1.67 -9.84 0.22
C SER A 17 -2.16 -11.01 -0.63
N ASN A 18 -1.44 -12.14 -0.65
CA ASN A 18 -1.88 -13.36 -1.34
C ASN A 18 -1.89 -14.64 -0.50
N LEU A 19 -1.46 -14.60 0.76
CA LEU A 19 -1.53 -15.73 1.68
C LEU A 19 -2.59 -15.55 2.76
N GLY A 20 -3.15 -16.66 3.24
CA GLY A 20 -4.03 -16.69 4.42
C GLY A 20 -5.30 -15.85 4.25
N ASP A 21 -5.71 -15.18 5.33
CA ASP A 21 -6.85 -14.27 5.32
C ASP A 21 -6.42 -12.89 4.79
N ARG A 22 -6.30 -12.81 3.46
CA ARG A 22 -5.79 -11.65 2.72
C ARG A 22 -6.50 -10.34 3.10
N LEU A 23 -7.83 -10.39 3.25
CA LEU A 23 -8.63 -9.22 3.60
C LEU A 23 -8.39 -8.80 5.05
N LEU A 24 -8.29 -9.76 5.99
CA LEU A 24 -7.95 -9.46 7.38
C LEU A 24 -6.57 -8.83 7.50
N TYR A 25 -5.59 -9.28 6.72
CA TYR A 25 -4.24 -8.69 6.71
C TYR A 25 -4.24 -7.27 6.18
N LEU A 26 -4.97 -6.98 5.10
CA LEU A 26 -5.12 -5.60 4.63
C LEU A 26 -5.81 -4.71 5.68
N LYS A 27 -6.87 -5.18 6.35
CA LYS A 27 -7.52 -4.42 7.44
C LYS A 27 -6.58 -4.18 8.62
N GLY A 28 -5.84 -5.22 9.03
CA GLY A 28 -4.89 -5.15 10.13
C GLY A 28 -3.77 -4.15 9.83
N ALA A 29 -3.24 -4.15 8.61
CA ALA A 29 -2.24 -3.18 8.18
C ALA A 29 -2.72 -1.74 8.31
N LEU A 30 -3.94 -1.44 7.83
CA LEU A 30 -4.55 -0.12 7.95
C LEU A 30 -4.73 0.30 9.42
N GLN A 31 -5.19 -0.61 10.28
CA GLN A 31 -5.35 -0.34 11.71
C GLN A 31 -4.01 -0.05 12.39
N GLU A 32 -2.95 -0.80 12.07
CA GLU A 32 -1.63 -0.57 12.65
C GLU A 32 -1.01 0.74 12.16
N LEU A 33 -1.20 1.10 10.88
CA LEU A 33 -0.79 2.40 10.35
C LEU A 33 -1.54 3.56 11.06
N GLN A 34 -2.86 3.43 11.29
CA GLN A 34 -3.66 4.45 12.00
C GLN A 34 -3.26 4.63 13.47
N ARG A 35 -2.62 3.64 14.09
CA ARG A 35 -2.16 3.74 15.48
C ARG A 35 -0.91 4.59 15.65
N HIS A 36 -0.18 4.82 14.57
CA HIS A 36 1.03 5.64 14.60
C HIS A 36 0.63 7.12 14.67
N GLU A 37 1.07 7.85 15.69
CA GLU A 37 0.65 9.23 15.96
C GLU A 37 0.93 10.20 14.81
N SER A 38 1.99 9.95 14.05
CA SER A 38 2.39 10.76 12.89
C SER A 38 1.73 10.35 11.57
N ILE A 39 0.81 9.37 11.55
CA ILE A 39 0.15 8.88 10.33
C ILE A 39 -1.35 9.06 10.45
N ARG A 40 -1.95 9.71 9.45
CA ARG A 40 -3.41 9.79 9.30
C ARG A 40 -3.84 9.20 7.97
N LEU A 41 -4.63 8.13 8.02
CA LEU A 41 -5.33 7.63 6.82
C LEU A 41 -6.30 8.70 6.30
N GLN A 42 -6.29 8.91 4.99
CA GLN A 42 -7.17 9.88 4.31
C GLN A 42 -8.15 9.17 3.39
N LEU A 43 -7.64 8.32 2.48
CA LEU A 43 -8.44 7.59 1.50
C LEU A 43 -7.92 6.16 1.36
N VAL A 44 -8.82 5.21 1.11
CA VAL A 44 -8.51 3.80 0.84
C VAL A 44 -9.32 3.40 -0.39
N SER A 45 -8.66 2.80 -1.39
CA SER A 45 -9.33 2.31 -2.58
C SER A 45 -10.27 1.14 -2.28
N SER A 46 -11.08 0.75 -3.27
CA SER A 46 -11.68 -0.58 -3.32
C SER A 46 -10.61 -1.67 -3.30
N VAL A 47 -11.00 -2.90 -2.94
CA VAL A 47 -10.09 -4.06 -3.04
C VAL A 47 -10.12 -4.59 -4.46
N TYR A 48 -8.94 -4.89 -5.00
CA TYR A 48 -8.78 -5.51 -6.31
C TYR A 48 -8.13 -6.88 -6.18
N GLU A 49 -8.73 -7.89 -6.80
CA GLU A 49 -8.11 -9.20 -6.96
C GLU A 49 -7.28 -9.23 -8.24
N THR A 50 -6.01 -9.62 -8.12
CA THR A 50 -5.05 -9.53 -9.22
C THR A 50 -4.24 -10.80 -9.40
N ASP A 51 -3.93 -11.11 -10.66
CA ASP A 51 -3.02 -12.21 -10.97
C ASP A 51 -1.61 -11.90 -10.45
N PRO A 52 -0.83 -12.92 -10.03
CA PRO A 52 0.52 -12.71 -9.54
C PRO A 52 1.45 -12.22 -10.66
N VAL A 53 2.33 -11.28 -10.35
CA VAL A 53 3.38 -10.83 -11.26
C VAL A 53 4.65 -11.66 -11.05
N GLY A 54 5.26 -12.12 -12.14
CA GLY A 54 6.48 -12.91 -12.12
C GLY A 54 6.21 -14.41 -12.03
N TRP A 55 6.10 -14.97 -10.82
CA TRP A 55 5.92 -16.41 -10.65
C TRP A 55 4.44 -16.81 -10.67
N ALA A 56 4.06 -17.62 -11.65
CA ALA A 56 2.66 -17.96 -11.92
C ALA A 56 2.04 -18.99 -10.95
N ASP A 57 2.84 -19.81 -10.25
CA ASP A 57 2.32 -20.86 -9.36
C ASP A 57 2.14 -20.35 -7.93
N GLN A 58 1.35 -19.29 -7.78
CA GLN A 58 0.99 -18.74 -6.48
C GLN A 58 -0.45 -18.20 -6.47
N PRO A 59 -1.09 -18.08 -5.28
CA PRO A 59 -2.43 -17.53 -5.21
C PRO A 59 -2.50 -16.10 -5.72
N VAL A 60 -3.68 -15.72 -6.22
CA VAL A 60 -4.00 -14.35 -6.61
C VAL A 60 -3.91 -13.39 -5.42
N PHE A 61 -3.51 -12.16 -5.68
CA PHE A 61 -3.37 -11.11 -4.66
C PHE A 61 -4.66 -10.35 -4.44
N LEU A 62 -4.87 -9.84 -3.24
CA LEU A 62 -5.70 -8.67 -3.00
C LEU A 62 -4.79 -7.45 -2.89
N ASN A 63 -5.09 -6.40 -3.65
CA ASN A 63 -4.35 -5.15 -3.68
C ASN A 63 -5.26 -3.95 -3.41
N ILE A 64 -4.70 -2.97 -2.71
CA ILE A 64 -5.31 -1.65 -2.47
C ILE A 64 -4.25 -0.55 -2.60
N VAL A 65 -4.70 0.66 -2.90
CA VAL A 65 -3.91 1.88 -2.72
C VAL A 65 -4.50 2.67 -1.57
N VAL A 66 -3.63 3.35 -0.83
CA VAL A 66 -3.98 4.11 0.37
C VAL A 66 -3.33 5.47 0.30
N GLN A 67 -4.10 6.53 0.53
CA GLN A 67 -3.58 7.87 0.73
C GLN A 67 -3.49 8.17 2.23
N ILE A 68 -2.32 8.61 2.66
CA ILE A 68 -2.08 9.06 4.03
C ILE A 68 -1.56 10.49 4.06
N ALA A 69 -1.75 11.16 5.19
CA ALA A 69 -0.99 12.34 5.58
C ALA A 69 -0.01 11.95 6.68
N THR A 70 1.25 12.34 6.56
CA THR A 70 2.28 12.03 7.57
C THR A 70 3.29 13.15 7.75
N SER A 71 3.81 13.28 8.97
CA SER A 71 4.94 14.17 9.29
C SER A 71 6.30 13.45 9.34
N LEU A 72 6.31 12.12 9.16
CA LEU A 72 7.54 11.32 9.10
C LEU A 72 8.32 11.65 7.84
N ASN A 73 9.64 11.52 7.84
CA ASN A 73 10.40 11.55 6.59
C ASN A 73 10.24 10.20 5.83
N PRO A 74 10.64 10.11 4.55
CA PRO A 74 10.44 8.89 3.75
C PRO A 74 11.06 7.61 4.34
N LEU A 75 12.23 7.71 4.96
CA LEU A 75 12.91 6.53 5.53
C LEU A 75 12.28 6.09 6.85
N ASP A 76 11.82 7.02 7.68
CA ASP A 76 11.07 6.70 8.90
C ASP A 76 9.72 6.05 8.55
N LEU A 77 9.03 6.56 7.52
CA LEU A 77 7.79 5.95 7.04
C LEU A 77 8.03 4.54 6.48
N LEU A 78 9.12 4.35 5.73
CA LEU A 78 9.52 3.04 5.24
C LEU A 78 9.74 2.06 6.40
N ALA A 79 10.45 2.48 7.46
CA ALA A 79 10.68 1.65 8.64
C ALA A 79 9.36 1.26 9.32
N VAL A 80 8.41 2.19 9.45
CA VAL A 80 7.07 1.90 9.99
C VAL A 80 6.34 0.88 9.10
N CYS A 81 6.38 1.02 7.78
CA CYS A 81 5.75 0.07 6.87
C CYS A 81 6.36 -1.34 7.00
N GLN A 82 7.69 -1.44 7.07
CA GLN A 82 8.40 -2.70 7.29
C GLN A 82 8.05 -3.33 8.64
N ASP A 83 7.93 -2.53 9.70
CA ASP A 83 7.50 -3.00 11.01
C ASP A 83 6.07 -3.54 11.00
N VAL A 84 5.16 -2.90 10.27
CA VAL A 84 3.80 -3.42 10.06
C VAL A 84 3.88 -4.75 9.32
N GLU A 85 4.59 -4.85 8.19
CA GLU A 85 4.77 -6.12 7.48
C GLU A 85 5.29 -7.24 8.40
N ASN A 86 6.31 -6.95 9.21
CA ASN A 86 6.93 -7.92 10.12
C ASN A 86 5.93 -8.49 11.14
N ARG A 87 4.94 -7.71 11.57
CA ARG A 87 3.88 -8.19 12.49
C ARG A 87 2.93 -9.18 11.83
N PHE A 88 2.74 -9.08 10.51
CA PHE A 88 1.83 -9.95 9.76
C PHE A 88 2.56 -11.08 9.02
N GLN A 89 3.89 -11.14 9.03
CA GLN A 89 4.66 -12.18 8.36
C GLN A 89 4.43 -13.56 8.95
N ARG A 90 3.93 -14.47 8.11
CA ARG A 90 3.98 -15.91 8.34
C ARG A 90 4.99 -16.50 7.37
N ASP A 91 6.13 -16.94 7.90
CA ASP A 91 7.14 -17.77 7.21
C ASP A 91 7.67 -17.17 5.88
N ARG A 92 8.55 -16.15 5.95
CA ARG A 92 9.28 -15.63 4.76
C ARG A 92 10.30 -16.68 4.29
N THR A 93 9.88 -17.59 3.41
CA THR A 93 10.77 -18.67 2.90
C THR A 93 11.38 -18.39 1.53
N GLN A 94 10.87 -17.42 0.73
CA GLN A 94 11.35 -17.17 -0.65
C GLN A 94 11.23 -15.70 -1.11
N HIS A 95 12.25 -15.22 -1.85
CA HIS A 95 12.23 -13.90 -2.51
C HIS A 95 11.21 -13.89 -3.66
N TRP A 96 10.29 -12.92 -3.68
CA TRP A 96 9.11 -12.86 -4.58
C TRP A 96 8.13 -14.04 -4.47
N GLY A 97 8.21 -14.79 -3.37
CA GLY A 97 7.22 -15.80 -3.03
C GLY A 97 5.95 -15.19 -2.44
N PRO A 98 4.97 -16.04 -2.10
CA PRO A 98 3.74 -15.62 -1.48
C PRO A 98 3.98 -14.82 -0.19
N ARG A 99 3.25 -13.72 0.00
CA ARG A 99 3.35 -12.81 1.16
C ARG A 99 2.01 -12.67 1.86
N THR A 100 2.05 -12.68 3.18
CA THR A 100 0.89 -12.34 4.01
C THR A 100 0.55 -10.86 3.90
N LEU A 101 1.55 -9.98 3.83
CA LEU A 101 1.39 -8.55 3.64
C LEU A 101 2.66 -7.97 3.00
N ASP A 102 2.46 -7.02 2.10
CA ASP A 102 3.47 -6.23 1.40
C ASP A 102 3.00 -4.77 1.37
N ILE A 103 3.87 -3.81 1.71
CA ILE A 103 3.56 -2.38 1.76
C ILE A 103 4.65 -1.60 1.02
N ASP A 104 4.33 -1.10 -0.17
CA ASP A 104 5.23 -0.27 -0.98
C ASP A 104 4.87 1.22 -0.84
N LEU A 105 5.89 2.08 -0.66
CA LEU A 105 5.74 3.54 -0.82
C LEU A 105 5.78 3.87 -2.31
N ILE A 106 4.69 4.43 -2.86
CA ILE A 106 4.55 4.67 -4.30
C ILE A 106 4.95 6.11 -4.65
N GLU A 107 4.36 7.08 -3.96
CA GLU A 107 4.60 8.50 -4.18
C GLU A 107 4.65 9.21 -2.83
N TYR A 108 5.53 10.20 -2.72
CA TYR A 108 5.68 11.03 -1.55
C TYR A 108 5.70 12.49 -1.99
N GLU A 109 4.77 13.31 -1.48
CA GLU A 109 4.56 14.68 -1.94
C GLU A 109 5.84 15.52 -1.89
N GLY A 110 6.27 15.97 -3.08
CA GLY A 110 7.43 16.85 -3.24
C GLY A 110 8.78 16.18 -3.00
N VAL A 111 8.82 14.84 -2.92
CA VAL A 111 10.05 14.08 -2.73
C VAL A 111 10.37 13.27 -3.98
N VAL A 112 11.60 13.45 -4.46
CA VAL A 112 12.24 12.57 -5.42
C VAL A 112 13.49 12.04 -4.74
N MET A 113 13.66 10.72 -4.72
CA MET A 113 14.76 10.06 -4.04
C MET A 113 15.24 8.86 -4.83
N ASP A 114 16.54 8.65 -4.85
CA ASP A 114 17.18 7.48 -5.44
C ASP A 114 18.31 7.05 -4.52
N THR A 115 17.98 6.15 -3.59
CA THR A 115 18.90 5.60 -2.59
C THR A 115 18.83 4.08 -2.62
N PRO A 116 19.88 3.37 -2.16
CA PRO A 116 19.84 1.91 -2.07
C PRO A 116 18.65 1.36 -1.28
N GLU A 117 18.16 2.12 -0.30
CA GLU A 117 17.07 1.74 0.58
C GLU A 117 15.68 2.06 0.00
N LEU A 118 15.56 3.16 -0.75
CA LEU A 118 14.28 3.64 -1.26
C LEU A 118 14.43 4.54 -2.50
N THR A 119 13.65 4.24 -3.53
CA THR A 119 13.49 5.05 -4.74
C THR A 119 12.06 5.60 -4.80
N LEU A 120 11.92 6.92 -4.95
CA LEU A 120 10.65 7.64 -5.03
C LEU A 120 10.63 8.63 -6.21
N PRO A 121 9.53 8.71 -6.98
CA PRO A 121 8.40 7.76 -7.01
C PRO A 121 8.85 6.33 -7.32
N HIS A 122 8.06 5.33 -6.90
CA HIS A 122 8.42 3.93 -7.08
C HIS A 122 8.64 3.62 -8.58
N PRO A 123 9.79 3.08 -8.98
CA PRO A 123 10.23 3.06 -10.39
C PRO A 123 9.30 2.27 -11.31
N HIS A 124 8.67 1.21 -10.80
CA HIS A 124 7.75 0.35 -11.57
C HIS A 124 6.27 0.65 -11.35
N MET A 125 5.91 1.76 -10.67
CA MET A 125 4.51 2.01 -10.33
C MET A 125 3.61 2.13 -11.58
N SER A 126 4.12 2.72 -12.65
CA SER A 126 3.39 2.99 -13.90
C SER A 126 3.15 1.72 -14.71
N GLU A 127 3.97 0.69 -14.51
CA GLU A 127 3.91 -0.59 -15.21
C GLU A 127 2.98 -1.59 -14.50
N ARG A 128 2.61 -1.31 -13.25
CA ARG A 128 1.82 -2.20 -12.40
C ARG A 128 0.35 -1.80 -12.41
N GLU A 129 -0.47 -2.53 -13.15
CA GLU A 129 -1.93 -2.27 -13.20
C GLU A 129 -2.60 -2.36 -11.82
N PHE A 130 -2.11 -3.26 -10.96
CA PHE A 130 -2.61 -3.41 -9.58
C PHE A 130 -2.30 -2.22 -8.68
N VAL A 131 -1.44 -1.30 -9.12
CA VAL A 131 -1.21 0.02 -8.53
C VAL A 131 -2.04 1.08 -9.24
N GLN A 132 -1.97 1.13 -10.58
CA GLN A 132 -2.55 2.22 -11.37
C GLN A 132 -4.09 2.26 -11.29
N ILE A 133 -4.76 1.10 -11.33
CA ILE A 133 -6.22 1.04 -11.31
C ILE A 133 -6.79 1.52 -9.96
N PRO A 134 -6.33 1.01 -8.79
CA PRO A 134 -6.80 1.56 -7.51
C PRO A 134 -6.34 3.01 -7.27
N LEU A 135 -5.18 3.42 -7.79
CA LEU A 135 -4.73 4.82 -7.70
C LEU A 135 -5.65 5.78 -8.45
N GLN A 136 -6.16 5.37 -9.61
CA GLN A 136 -7.12 6.17 -10.38
C GLN A 136 -8.40 6.44 -9.59
N GLU A 137 -8.90 5.45 -8.85
CA GLU A 137 -10.07 5.59 -7.96
C GLU A 137 -9.81 6.65 -6.88
N ILE A 138 -8.66 6.59 -6.20
CA ILE A 138 -8.29 7.58 -5.16
C ILE A 138 -8.17 9.00 -5.75
N ARG A 139 -7.70 9.12 -6.99
CA ARG A 139 -7.56 10.42 -7.68
C ARG A 139 -8.88 10.98 -8.22
N GLY A 140 -10.02 10.43 -7.80
CA GLY A 140 -11.36 10.89 -8.19
C GLY A 140 -11.84 10.33 -9.53
N GLY A 141 -11.14 9.33 -10.08
CA GLY A 141 -11.65 8.52 -11.18
C GLY A 141 -12.72 7.53 -10.71
N GLY A 142 -13.36 6.87 -11.68
CA GLY A 142 -14.24 5.74 -11.38
C GLY A 142 -13.47 4.46 -11.08
N VAL A 143 -14.16 3.46 -10.52
CA VAL A 143 -13.62 2.10 -10.35
C VAL A 143 -13.31 1.50 -11.72
N GLY A 144 -12.02 1.25 -12.00
CA GLY A 144 -11.54 0.61 -13.22
C GLY A 144 -11.44 -0.91 -13.13
N CYS A 145 -11.09 -1.57 -14.23
CA CYS A 145 -10.73 -2.99 -14.28
C CYS A 145 -9.88 -3.31 -15.52
N SER A 146 -9.14 -4.42 -15.47
CA SER A 146 -8.43 -5.01 -16.61
C SER A 146 -8.60 -6.54 -16.60
N ALA A 147 -8.00 -7.24 -17.56
CA ALA A 147 -7.99 -8.71 -17.56
C ALA A 147 -7.32 -9.28 -16.30
N SER A 148 -6.29 -8.60 -15.80
CA SER A 148 -5.45 -9.04 -14.68
C SER A 148 -5.81 -8.40 -13.35
N VAL A 149 -6.69 -7.39 -13.35
CA VAL A 149 -7.08 -6.61 -12.15
C VAL A 149 -8.60 -6.45 -12.11
N ARG A 150 -9.23 -7.15 -11.18
CA ARG A 150 -10.68 -7.23 -11.07
C ARG A 150 -11.15 -6.63 -9.74
N PRO A 151 -12.17 -5.75 -9.72
CA PRO A 151 -12.77 -5.31 -8.47
C PRO A 151 -13.25 -6.52 -7.67
N PHE A 152 -12.80 -6.63 -6.42
CA PHE A 152 -13.19 -7.71 -5.52
C PHE A 152 -14.41 -7.29 -4.69
N ILE A 153 -14.32 -6.13 -4.02
CA ILE A 153 -15.43 -5.55 -3.26
C ILE A 153 -15.16 -4.06 -3.02
N SER A 154 -16.19 -3.24 -3.23
CA SER A 154 -16.18 -1.81 -2.95
C SER A 154 -16.65 -1.53 -1.51
N ASN A 155 -16.16 -0.44 -0.91
CA ASN A 155 -16.57 0.02 0.42
C ASN A 155 -16.32 -0.98 1.57
N TRP A 156 -15.18 -1.67 1.52
CA TRP A 156 -14.77 -2.71 2.48
C TRP A 156 -14.14 -2.16 3.77
N TYR A 157 -13.69 -0.92 3.73
CA TYR A 157 -13.07 -0.19 4.81
C TYR A 157 -13.88 1.07 5.09
N PRO A 158 -14.50 1.21 6.28
CA PRO A 158 -15.16 2.45 6.66
C PRO A 158 -14.08 3.51 6.92
N LEU A 159 -14.12 4.60 6.16
CA LEU A 159 -13.34 5.81 6.48
C LEU A 159 -13.90 6.49 7.73
#